data_AF-A0AA89C4B0-F1
#
_entry.id   AF-A0AA89C4B0-F1
#
_cell.length_a   1.000
_cell.length_b   1.000
_cell.length_c   1.000
_cell.angle_alpha   90.00
_cell.angle_beta   90.00
_cell.angle_gamma   90.00
#
_symmetry.space_group_name_H-M   'P 1'
#
loop_
_entity.id
_entity.type
_entity.pdbx_description
1 polymer ?
#
loop_
_entity_poly.entity_id
_entity_poly.type
_entity_poly.pdbx_seq_one_letter_code
_entity_poly.pdbx_strand_id
1 'polypeptide(L)'
;MIDNVGGPQRMNNCLTTLDLPPINNRSLKVMERRAGKLIENFADENMKAESKRAYEKEMSEIFQSEQQAFEEEICDLGVAVIEDEFIGEPLGSTPQSEALPEIHHCRKRRPETISVAETAKKRRLNFLPRTPTGITVCADHAWQKRGFDSLTGHTYLLSKENKVLKIVVKHRTCRVCKCWRRRRPGQKLRHHRCVLNHKGSSRLMESEAGVEAVKEMNDQGTPIAVIEGDGDNTLIARLKSNLGLTAFAKGGLSPGHYNIKYSEKLDKNRELRRVKMRQPDVKCRRLILKQEQATQKGAYEASEGSSYQSVKQGIMPHITQIAAVEMHSGNQFTCYVLPKVLIKASAEKVTGIVFDGTDLFVNGRKVDALIISDAIGKLLEWLGQLFLLHIMEGFLTSE
;
A
#
# COMPACT_ATOMS: atom_id res chain seq x y z
N MET A 1 11.16 5.21 9.82
CA MET A 1 11.95 6.13 10.68
C MET A 1 13.13 6.83 9.98
N ILE A 2 13.72 6.30 8.90
CA ILE A 2 14.92 6.88 8.26
C ILE A 2 14.60 8.06 7.30
N ASP A 3 13.40 8.12 6.71
CA ASP A 3 13.04 9.20 5.77
C ASP A 3 12.88 10.58 6.44
N ASN A 4 12.67 10.61 7.76
CA ASN A 4 12.54 11.85 8.54
C ASN A 4 13.86 12.40 9.09
N VAL A 5 15.00 11.75 8.82
CA VAL A 5 16.30 12.22 9.34
C VAL A 5 16.74 13.53 8.65
N GLY A 6 15.95 14.09 7.71
CA GLY A 6 16.03 15.49 7.29
C GLY A 6 17.37 15.88 6.65
N GLY A 7 17.79 15.06 5.69
CA GLY A 7 18.92 15.32 4.82
C GLY A 7 20.28 15.00 5.43
N PRO A 8 21.35 15.10 4.61
CA PRO A 8 22.69 14.64 5.02
C PRO A 8 23.26 15.38 6.22
N GLN A 9 22.91 16.66 6.38
CA GLN A 9 23.42 17.50 7.44
C GLN A 9 22.88 17.09 8.81
N ARG A 10 21.58 16.81 8.91
CA ARG A 10 20.98 16.32 10.16
C ARG A 10 21.44 14.91 10.52
N MET A 11 21.61 14.06 9.51
CA MET A 11 22.15 12.71 9.71
C MET A 11 23.59 12.77 10.19
N ASN A 12 24.43 13.62 9.60
CA ASN A 12 25.79 13.82 10.07
C ASN A 12 25.85 14.47 11.46
N ASN A 13 24.95 15.43 11.76
CA ASN A 13 24.86 15.97 13.13
C ASN A 13 24.57 14.86 14.14
N CYS A 14 23.64 13.96 13.83
CA CYS A 14 23.35 12.79 14.66
C CYS A 14 24.59 11.88 14.76
N LEU A 15 25.22 11.48 13.65
CA LEU A 15 26.41 10.64 13.69
C LEU A 15 27.54 11.27 14.52
N THR A 16 27.77 12.57 14.36
CA THR A 16 28.79 13.28 15.15
C THR A 16 28.44 13.35 16.62
N THR A 17 27.15 13.45 16.99
CA THR A 17 26.77 13.32 18.41
C THR A 17 27.08 11.92 18.95
N LEU A 18 26.96 10.88 18.12
CA LEU A 18 27.23 9.50 18.51
C LEU A 18 28.71 9.10 18.37
N ASP A 19 29.62 10.06 18.15
CA ASP A 19 31.05 9.83 17.86
C ASP A 19 31.30 8.90 16.64
N LEU A 20 30.36 8.84 15.69
CA LEU A 20 30.47 8.05 14.47
C LEU A 20 31.00 8.90 13.30
N PRO A 21 31.76 8.30 12.36
CA PRO A 21 32.31 9.02 11.22
C PRO A 21 31.20 9.60 10.33
N PRO A 22 31.35 10.85 9.84
CA PRO A 22 30.33 11.50 9.03
C PRO A 22 30.19 10.79 7.68
N ILE A 23 28.96 10.72 7.19
CA ILE A 23 28.63 10.06 5.93
C ILE A 23 28.44 11.10 4.83
N ASN A 24 29.08 10.85 3.70
CA ASN A 24 28.93 11.71 2.53
C ASN A 24 27.55 11.52 1.83
N ASN A 25 27.11 12.53 1.07
CA ASN A 25 25.82 12.50 0.36
C ASN A 25 25.67 11.30 -0.58
N ARG A 26 26.78 10.83 -1.16
CA ARG A 26 26.77 9.71 -2.11
C ARG A 26 26.52 8.39 -1.38
N SER A 27 27.18 8.16 -0.25
CA SER A 27 27.05 7.01 0.62
C SER A 27 25.66 6.97 1.25
N LEU A 28 25.13 8.12 1.71
CA LEU A 28 23.75 8.21 2.19
C LEU A 28 22.75 7.79 1.10
N LYS A 29 22.89 8.32 -0.12
CA LYS A 29 22.04 7.93 -1.25
C LYS A 29 22.19 6.46 -1.66
N VAL A 30 23.34 5.84 -1.39
CA VAL A 30 23.53 4.39 -1.60
C VAL A 30 22.78 3.60 -0.53
N MET A 31 22.84 4.01 0.73
CA MET A 31 22.09 3.38 1.82
C MET A 31 20.58 3.52 1.63
N GLU A 32 20.08 4.71 1.30
CA GLU A 32 18.66 4.93 0.99
C GLU A 32 18.17 3.98 -0.12
N ARG A 33 18.97 3.75 -1.17
CA ARG A 33 18.59 2.81 -2.25
C ARG A 33 18.62 1.35 -1.81
N ARG A 34 19.52 0.98 -0.90
CA ARG A 34 19.58 -0.38 -0.33
C ARG A 34 18.35 -0.63 0.55
N ALA A 35 18.05 0.30 1.45
CA ALA A 35 16.85 0.25 2.29
C ALA A 35 15.57 0.26 1.44
N GLY A 36 15.52 1.13 0.43
CA GLY A 36 14.39 1.19 -0.51
C GLY A 36 14.13 -0.14 -1.21
N LYS A 37 15.17 -0.89 -1.60
CA LYS A 37 14.98 -2.24 -2.18
C LYS A 37 14.35 -3.23 -1.21
N LEU A 38 14.75 -3.19 0.07
CA LEU A 38 14.16 -4.06 1.10
C LEU A 38 12.69 -3.70 1.34
N ILE A 39 12.38 -2.40 1.38
CA ILE A 39 11.02 -1.91 1.54
C ILE A 39 10.15 -2.27 0.34
N GLU A 40 10.66 -2.12 -0.88
CA GLU A 40 9.97 -2.53 -2.12
C GLU A 40 9.64 -4.02 -2.10
N ASN A 41 10.61 -4.88 -1.76
CA ASN A 41 10.38 -6.33 -1.67
C ASN A 41 9.31 -6.67 -0.61
N PHE A 42 9.39 -6.06 0.57
CA PHE A 42 8.41 -6.27 1.64
C PHE A 42 7.01 -5.81 1.22
N ALA A 43 6.92 -4.66 0.54
CA ALA A 43 5.66 -4.16 0.01
C ALA A 43 5.08 -5.10 -1.06
N ASP A 44 5.91 -5.65 -1.95
CA ASP A 44 5.47 -6.61 -2.98
C ASP A 44 4.95 -7.93 -2.37
N GLU A 45 5.59 -8.43 -1.31
CA GLU A 45 5.13 -9.62 -0.58
C GLU A 45 3.81 -9.35 0.15
N ASN A 46 3.71 -8.22 0.84
CA ASN A 46 2.51 -7.81 1.56
C ASN A 46 1.32 -7.61 0.60
N MET A 47 1.51 -6.90 -0.51
CA MET A 47 0.48 -6.70 -1.54
C MET A 47 -0.02 -8.03 -2.12
N LYS A 48 0.87 -9.01 -2.36
CA LYS A 48 0.47 -10.36 -2.83
C LYS A 48 -0.30 -11.17 -1.80
N ALA A 49 0.02 -11.02 -0.52
CA ALA A 49 -0.73 -11.67 0.55
C ALA A 49 -2.14 -11.05 0.66
N GLU A 50 -2.21 -9.73 0.65
CA GLU A 50 -3.47 -8.98 0.70
C GLU A 50 -4.35 -9.23 -0.54
N SER A 51 -3.77 -9.35 -1.73
CA SER A 51 -4.52 -9.69 -2.95
C SER A 51 -5.19 -11.05 -2.85
N LYS A 52 -4.47 -12.07 -2.35
CA LYS A 52 -5.03 -13.42 -2.14
C LYS A 52 -6.12 -13.42 -1.08
N ARG A 53 -5.87 -12.76 0.06
CA ARG A 53 -6.85 -12.65 1.14
C ARG A 53 -8.13 -11.95 0.68
N ALA A 54 -8.00 -10.86 -0.06
CA ALA A 54 -9.14 -10.15 -0.63
C ALA A 54 -9.92 -11.02 -1.63
N TYR A 55 -9.21 -11.82 -2.43
CA TYR A 55 -9.81 -12.76 -3.36
C TYR A 55 -10.58 -13.87 -2.66
N GLU A 56 -9.96 -14.57 -1.72
CA GLU A 56 -10.61 -15.64 -0.96
C GLU A 56 -11.84 -15.13 -0.22
N LYS A 57 -11.75 -13.93 0.38
CA LYS A 57 -12.87 -13.29 1.06
C LYS A 57 -14.02 -12.99 0.11
N GLU A 58 -13.78 -12.31 -1.02
CA GLU A 58 -14.84 -11.97 -1.97
C GLU A 58 -15.47 -13.23 -2.59
N MET A 59 -14.68 -14.26 -2.89
CA MET A 59 -15.21 -15.54 -3.37
C MET A 59 -16.10 -16.23 -2.31
N SER A 60 -15.73 -16.15 -1.03
CA SER A 60 -16.55 -16.71 0.06
C SER A 60 -17.87 -15.95 0.28
N GLU A 61 -17.85 -14.61 0.15
CA GLU A 61 -19.04 -13.77 0.24
C GLU A 61 -20.00 -14.05 -0.92
N ILE A 62 -19.48 -14.18 -2.13
CA ILE A 62 -20.27 -14.55 -3.31
C ILE A 62 -20.93 -15.92 -3.11
N PHE A 63 -20.16 -16.92 -2.66
CA PHE A 63 -20.69 -18.27 -2.40
C PHE A 63 -21.82 -18.26 -1.38
N GLN A 64 -21.67 -17.50 -0.28
CA GLN A 64 -22.72 -17.36 0.73
C GLN A 64 -23.98 -16.69 0.15
N SER A 65 -23.82 -15.65 -0.68
CA SER A 65 -24.95 -14.97 -1.31
C SER A 65 -25.69 -15.85 -2.31
N GLU A 66 -25.00 -16.71 -3.07
CA GLU A 66 -25.62 -17.68 -3.98
C GLU A 66 -26.42 -18.74 -3.22
N GLN A 67 -25.90 -19.23 -2.08
CA GLN A 67 -26.63 -20.17 -1.22
C GLN A 67 -27.91 -19.54 -0.66
N GLN A 68 -27.85 -18.32 -0.16
CA GLN A 68 -29.02 -17.60 0.35
C GLN A 68 -30.06 -17.35 -0.73
N ALA A 69 -29.64 -16.89 -1.92
CA ALA A 69 -30.55 -16.66 -3.04
C ALA A 69 -31.25 -17.96 -3.49
N PHE A 70 -30.53 -19.09 -3.47
CA PHE A 70 -31.10 -20.40 -3.80
C PHE A 70 -32.11 -20.87 -2.74
N GLU A 71 -31.83 -20.65 -1.45
CA GLU A 71 -32.77 -20.95 -0.36
C GLU A 71 -34.04 -20.10 -0.45
N GLU A 72 -33.91 -18.80 -0.75
CA GLU A 72 -35.03 -17.89 -0.97
C GLU A 72 -35.89 -18.29 -2.19
N GLU A 73 -35.26 -18.65 -3.32
CA GLU A 73 -35.97 -19.08 -4.53
C GLU A 73 -36.75 -20.40 -4.32
N ILE A 74 -36.22 -21.32 -3.50
CA ILE A 74 -36.94 -22.54 -3.10
C ILE A 74 -38.16 -22.20 -2.23
N CYS A 75 -38.02 -21.26 -1.31
CA CYS A 75 -39.10 -20.84 -0.42
C CYS A 75 -40.23 -20.12 -1.19
N ASP A 76 -39.89 -19.28 -2.17
CA ASP A 76 -40.86 -18.50 -2.97
C ASP A 76 -41.63 -19.35 -3.98
N LEU A 77 -41.06 -20.45 -4.46
CA LEU A 77 -41.76 -21.40 -5.34
C LEU A 77 -42.79 -22.27 -4.61
N GLY A 78 -42.95 -22.11 -3.28
CA GLY A 78 -43.90 -22.85 -2.48
C GLY A 78 -43.64 -24.37 -2.46
N VAL A 79 -42.43 -24.78 -2.86
CA VAL A 79 -42.02 -26.18 -2.79
C VAL A 79 -41.60 -26.43 -1.34
N ALA A 80 -42.53 -26.94 -0.54
CA ALA A 80 -42.16 -27.62 0.69
C ALA A 80 -41.10 -28.66 0.32
N VAL A 81 -39.95 -28.63 1.00
CA VAL A 81 -38.98 -29.73 0.93
C VAL A 81 -39.71 -30.95 1.47
N ILE A 82 -40.34 -31.72 0.59
CA ILE A 82 -40.90 -33.02 0.92
C ILE A 82 -39.68 -33.94 1.06
N GLU A 83 -39.36 -34.31 2.30
CA GLU A 83 -38.44 -35.40 2.59
C GLU A 83 -39.10 -36.75 2.24
N ASP A 84 -39.48 -36.98 0.98
CA ASP A 84 -40.03 -38.28 0.55
C ASP A 84 -39.05 -38.97 -0.40
N GLU A 85 -38.61 -40.14 0.06
CA GLU A 85 -37.86 -41.13 -0.70
C GLU A 85 -38.62 -41.49 -1.98
N PHE A 86 -37.99 -41.21 -3.12
CA PHE A 86 -38.48 -41.62 -4.43
C PHE A 86 -38.41 -43.15 -4.55
N ILE A 87 -39.53 -43.82 -4.33
CA ILE A 87 -39.73 -45.24 -4.68
C ILE A 87 -40.14 -45.30 -6.16
N GLY A 88 -39.14 -45.28 -7.04
CA GLY A 88 -39.31 -45.56 -8.46
C GLY A 88 -38.31 -46.63 -8.88
N GLU A 89 -38.79 -47.86 -9.04
CA GLU A 89 -37.99 -49.00 -9.51
C GLU A 89 -37.31 -48.69 -10.86
N PRO A 90 -36.07 -49.15 -11.09
CA PRO A 90 -35.39 -48.91 -12.35
C PRO A 90 -35.92 -49.85 -13.43
N LEU A 91 -36.48 -49.29 -14.50
CA LEU A 91 -36.65 -50.00 -15.78
C LEU A 91 -35.27 -50.36 -16.35
N GLY A 92 -34.86 -51.60 -16.10
CA GLY A 92 -33.70 -52.22 -16.73
C GLY A 92 -33.94 -52.43 -18.23
N SER A 93 -32.95 -52.04 -19.03
CA SER A 93 -32.85 -52.33 -20.45
C SER A 93 -32.60 -53.82 -20.68
N THR A 94 -33.42 -54.41 -21.54
CA THR A 94 -33.19 -55.74 -22.13
C THR A 94 -32.11 -55.66 -23.21
N PRO A 95 -31.35 -56.75 -23.40
CA PRO A 95 -31.24 -57.34 -24.73
C PRO A 95 -31.84 -58.74 -24.74
N GLN A 96 -32.63 -59.01 -25.78
CA GLN A 96 -33.24 -60.30 -26.06
C GLN A 96 -32.18 -61.40 -26.27
N SER A 97 -32.38 -62.56 -25.66
CA SER A 97 -32.10 -63.85 -26.29
C SER A 97 -32.98 -64.94 -25.68
N GLU A 98 -33.45 -65.83 -26.54
CA GLU A 98 -34.52 -66.80 -26.38
C GLU A 98 -34.11 -68.02 -25.54
N ALA A 99 -35.03 -68.55 -24.70
CA ALA A 99 -35.37 -69.99 -24.56
C ALA A 99 -36.19 -70.27 -23.27
N LEU A 100 -37.29 -71.01 -23.41
CA LEU A 100 -38.14 -71.64 -22.37
C LEU A 100 -37.62 -73.06 -22.02
N PRO A 101 -38.27 -73.87 -21.16
CA PRO A 101 -38.97 -73.67 -19.86
C PRO A 101 -38.38 -74.62 -18.77
N GLU A 102 -38.76 -74.67 -17.48
CA GLU A 102 -39.93 -75.38 -16.91
C GLU A 102 -39.81 -75.49 -15.36
N ILE A 103 -40.96 -75.45 -14.66
CA ILE A 103 -41.35 -76.31 -13.51
C ILE A 103 -41.12 -75.92 -12.00
N HIS A 104 -42.27 -75.92 -11.29
CA HIS A 104 -42.61 -76.28 -9.89
C HIS A 104 -42.31 -75.40 -8.64
N HIS A 105 -43.43 -75.03 -7.96
CA HIS A 105 -43.73 -75.11 -6.50
C HIS A 105 -42.79 -74.41 -5.49
N CYS A 106 -43.16 -73.97 -4.28
CA CYS A 106 -44.40 -73.78 -3.52
C CYS A 106 -43.96 -73.21 -2.14
N ARG A 107 -44.68 -72.21 -1.61
CA ARG A 107 -44.87 -71.91 -0.16
C ARG A 107 -43.69 -71.45 0.74
N LYS A 108 -43.95 -70.28 1.34
CA LYS A 108 -44.12 -69.99 2.80
C LYS A 108 -43.06 -69.12 3.52
N ARG A 109 -43.64 -68.08 4.18
CA ARG A 109 -43.34 -67.50 5.51
C ARG A 109 -42.31 -66.34 5.63
N ARG A 110 -42.85 -65.18 6.03
CA ARG A 110 -42.26 -64.10 6.86
C ARG A 110 -41.75 -64.63 8.22
N PRO A 111 -41.12 -63.84 9.13
CA PRO A 111 -40.72 -62.40 9.08
C PRO A 111 -39.28 -62.10 9.62
N GLU A 112 -38.91 -60.81 9.49
CA GLU A 112 -38.10 -59.98 10.41
C GLU A 112 -36.65 -60.35 10.74
N THR A 113 -35.72 -59.42 10.43
CA THR A 113 -35.03 -58.61 11.46
C THR A 113 -34.31 -57.45 10.79
N ILE A 114 -34.50 -56.24 11.33
CA ILE A 114 -33.77 -55.02 11.01
C ILE A 114 -32.40 -55.10 11.70
N SER A 115 -31.31 -54.84 10.97
CA SER A 115 -30.08 -54.30 11.56
C SER A 115 -29.47 -53.26 10.63
N VAL A 116 -29.23 -52.10 11.22
CA VAL A 116 -28.84 -50.82 10.63
C VAL A 116 -27.37 -50.80 10.22
N ALA A 117 -27.07 -49.88 9.29
CA ALA A 117 -25.79 -49.20 9.04
C ALA A 117 -24.93 -49.78 7.91
N GLU A 118 -24.91 -49.08 6.76
CA GLU A 118 -23.65 -48.56 6.21
C GLU A 118 -23.91 -47.38 5.24
N THR A 119 -23.07 -46.37 5.39
CA THR A 119 -23.23 -44.98 4.97
C THR A 119 -22.92 -44.77 3.48
N ALA A 120 -23.93 -44.38 2.69
CA ALA A 120 -23.74 -43.97 1.29
C ALA A 120 -23.31 -42.49 1.21
N LYS A 121 -22.05 -42.26 0.77
CA LYS A 121 -21.51 -40.94 0.43
C LYS A 121 -22.41 -40.23 -0.60
N LYS A 122 -23.05 -39.11 -0.19
CA LYS A 122 -23.69 -38.15 -1.11
C LYS A 122 -22.67 -37.70 -2.14
N ARG A 123 -22.80 -38.17 -3.39
CA ARG A 123 -22.11 -37.59 -4.54
C ARG A 123 -22.67 -36.19 -4.74
N ARG A 124 -21.90 -35.17 -4.34
CA ARG A 124 -22.19 -33.78 -4.66
C ARG A 124 -22.13 -33.64 -6.18
N LEU A 125 -23.26 -33.35 -6.81
CA LEU A 125 -23.28 -32.86 -8.18
C LEU A 125 -22.56 -31.51 -8.16
N ASN A 126 -21.37 -31.47 -8.76
CA ASN A 126 -20.61 -30.24 -8.92
C ASN A 126 -21.30 -29.37 -9.98
N PHE A 127 -22.24 -28.53 -9.56
CA PHE A 127 -22.70 -27.42 -10.38
C PHE A 127 -21.57 -26.38 -10.45
N LEU A 128 -21.10 -26.07 -11.66
CA LEU A 128 -20.17 -24.97 -11.89
C LEU A 128 -20.91 -23.64 -11.60
N PRO A 129 -20.36 -22.76 -10.75
CA PRO A 129 -21.01 -21.50 -10.40
C PRO A 129 -21.12 -20.57 -11.60
N ARG A 130 -22.22 -19.80 -11.67
CA ARG A 130 -22.54 -18.82 -12.73
C ARG A 130 -21.83 -17.47 -12.54
N THR A 131 -21.09 -17.30 -11.46
CA THR A 131 -20.55 -16.03 -10.97
C THR A 131 -19.22 -15.61 -11.61
N PRO A 132 -18.85 -14.32 -11.53
CA PRO A 132 -17.59 -13.83 -12.07
C PRO A 132 -16.42 -14.51 -11.36
N THR A 133 -15.49 -15.05 -12.14
CA THR A 133 -14.27 -15.71 -11.65
C THR A 133 -13.22 -14.68 -11.20
N GLY A 134 -13.59 -13.61 -10.49
CA GLY A 134 -12.66 -12.53 -10.17
C GLY A 134 -13.16 -11.50 -9.16
N ILE A 135 -12.22 -10.72 -8.63
CA ILE A 135 -12.46 -9.70 -7.61
C ILE A 135 -12.88 -8.36 -8.20
N THR A 136 -13.54 -7.56 -7.37
CA THR A 136 -13.83 -6.15 -7.64
C THR A 136 -12.72 -5.27 -7.09
N VAL A 137 -12.16 -4.39 -7.92
CA VAL A 137 -11.09 -3.46 -7.52
C VAL A 137 -11.41 -2.04 -7.90
N CYS A 138 -10.99 -1.09 -7.07
CA CYS A 138 -10.99 0.32 -7.39
C CYS A 138 -9.61 0.73 -7.91
N ALA A 139 -9.55 1.43 -9.04
CA ALA A 139 -8.33 1.90 -9.67
C ALA A 139 -8.22 3.42 -9.58
N ASP A 140 -7.13 3.91 -8.99
CA ASP A 140 -6.80 5.34 -8.93
C ASP A 140 -5.40 5.59 -9.53
N HIS A 141 -5.21 6.75 -10.15
CA HIS A 141 -3.94 7.15 -10.76
C HIS A 141 -3.46 8.52 -10.27
N ALA A 142 -2.30 8.51 -9.61
CA ALA A 142 -1.65 9.71 -9.12
C ALA A 142 -0.47 10.14 -9.99
N TRP A 143 -0.41 11.45 -10.26
CA TRP A 143 0.70 12.08 -10.97
C TRP A 143 1.67 12.76 -10.01
N GLN A 144 2.98 12.70 -10.29
CA GLN A 144 3.98 13.45 -9.50
C GLN A 144 3.72 14.97 -9.52
N LYS A 145 3.28 15.49 -10.67
CA LYS A 145 2.86 16.88 -10.84
C LYS A 145 1.48 16.89 -11.44
N ARG A 146 0.59 17.76 -10.95
CA ARG A 146 -0.71 17.96 -11.59
C ARG A 146 -0.50 18.41 -13.05
N GLY A 147 -1.14 17.72 -13.99
CA GLY A 147 -1.10 18.02 -15.42
C GLY A 147 -0.32 16.98 -16.25
N PHE A 148 -0.46 17.10 -17.57
CA PHE A 148 0.02 16.13 -18.56
C PHE A 148 1.52 16.25 -18.93
N ASP A 149 2.33 16.79 -18.01
CA ASP A 149 3.78 16.90 -18.15
C ASP A 149 4.54 16.18 -17.03
N SER A 150 3.86 15.25 -16.37
CA SER A 150 4.45 14.44 -15.32
C SER A 150 5.51 13.48 -15.86
N LEU A 151 6.58 13.31 -15.07
CA LEU A 151 7.66 12.38 -15.37
C LEU A 151 7.40 10.99 -14.81
N THR A 152 6.59 10.91 -13.75
CA THR A 152 6.17 9.67 -13.11
C THR A 152 4.66 9.68 -12.86
N GLY A 153 4.07 8.50 -12.97
CA GLY A 153 2.66 8.23 -12.70
C GLY A 153 2.55 6.94 -11.90
N HIS A 154 1.62 6.89 -10.96
CA HIS A 154 1.48 5.82 -9.98
C HIS A 154 0.02 5.34 -10.01
N THR A 155 -0.21 4.11 -10.43
CA THR A 155 -1.54 3.48 -10.37
C THR A 155 -1.63 2.62 -9.13
N TYR A 156 -2.74 2.75 -8.41
CA TYR A 156 -3.09 1.94 -7.25
C TYR A 156 -4.34 1.13 -7.58
N LEU A 157 -4.29 -0.17 -7.30
CA LEU A 157 -5.48 -1.03 -7.23
C LEU A 157 -5.81 -1.26 -5.76
N LEU A 158 -7.06 -0.96 -5.41
CA LEU A 158 -7.59 -1.01 -4.05
C LEU A 158 -8.68 -2.08 -3.98
N SER A 159 -8.73 -2.81 -2.87
CA SER A 159 -9.86 -3.70 -2.55
C SER A 159 -11.06 -2.90 -2.03
N LYS A 160 -12.21 -3.56 -1.89
CA LYS A 160 -13.40 -3.01 -1.21
C LYS A 160 -13.10 -2.53 0.22
N GLU A 161 -12.08 -3.09 0.88
CA GLU A 161 -11.66 -2.74 2.23
C GLU A 161 -10.60 -1.61 2.28
N ASN A 162 -10.38 -0.90 1.18
CA ASN A 162 -9.34 0.13 1.05
C ASN A 162 -7.92 -0.40 1.28
N LYS A 163 -7.68 -1.69 1.04
CA LYS A 163 -6.33 -2.28 1.05
C LYS A 163 -5.71 -2.17 -0.33
N VAL A 164 -4.42 -1.83 -0.37
CA VAL A 164 -3.67 -1.74 -1.63
C VAL A 164 -3.29 -3.14 -2.08
N LEU A 165 -3.89 -3.58 -3.19
CA LEU A 165 -3.63 -4.89 -3.78
C LEU A 165 -2.43 -4.84 -4.73
N LYS A 166 -2.28 -3.74 -5.45
CA LYS A 166 -1.20 -3.59 -6.42
C LYS A 166 -0.85 -2.13 -6.67
N ILE A 167 0.44 -1.89 -6.85
CA ILE A 167 0.97 -0.59 -7.30
C ILE A 167 1.73 -0.82 -8.60
N VAL A 168 1.46 0.02 -9.60
CA VAL A 168 2.25 0.08 -10.84
C VAL A 168 2.78 1.49 -11.01
N VAL A 169 4.10 1.63 -11.10
CA VAL A 169 4.77 2.92 -11.27
C VAL A 169 5.36 3.02 -12.67
N LYS A 170 4.93 4.03 -13.41
CA LYS A 170 5.49 4.37 -14.73
C LYS A 170 6.45 5.55 -14.59
N HIS A 171 7.58 5.47 -15.27
CA HIS A 171 8.57 6.52 -15.39
C HIS A 171 8.87 6.79 -16.87
N ARG A 172 8.69 8.05 -17.26
CA ARG A 172 9.04 8.56 -18.60
C ARG A 172 10.52 8.91 -18.73
N THR A 173 11.23 9.08 -17.62
CA THR A 173 12.66 9.42 -17.63
C THR A 173 13.42 8.72 -16.53
N CYS A 174 14.64 8.29 -16.84
CA CYS A 174 15.63 7.87 -15.85
C CYS A 174 16.76 8.92 -15.80
N ARG A 175 17.10 9.39 -14.59
CA ARG A 175 18.15 10.41 -14.40
C ARG A 175 19.51 9.91 -14.87
N VAL A 176 19.86 8.65 -14.62
CA VAL A 176 21.15 8.06 -15.04
C VAL A 176 21.23 8.01 -16.57
N CYS A 177 20.19 7.52 -17.24
CA CYS A 177 20.09 7.54 -18.70
C CYS A 177 20.22 8.96 -19.28
N LYS A 178 19.48 9.91 -18.71
CA LYS A 178 19.47 11.30 -19.18
C LYS A 178 20.84 11.96 -19.01
N CYS A 179 21.49 11.74 -17.87
CA CYS A 179 22.83 12.25 -17.60
C CYS A 179 23.89 11.59 -18.51
N TRP A 180 23.81 10.28 -18.74
CA TRP A 180 24.76 9.55 -19.60
C TRP A 180 24.69 10.06 -21.04
N ARG A 181 23.49 10.08 -21.63
CA ARG A 181 23.30 10.56 -23.01
C ARG A 181 23.76 12.00 -23.21
N ARG A 182 23.54 12.87 -22.21
CA ARG A 182 23.98 14.27 -22.26
C ARG A 182 25.51 14.40 -22.22
N ARG A 183 26.18 13.60 -21.38
CA ARG A 183 27.64 13.70 -21.19
C ARG A 183 28.43 12.92 -22.23
N ARG A 184 27.82 11.91 -22.85
CA ARG A 184 28.46 10.99 -23.79
C ARG A 184 27.50 10.66 -24.94
N PRO A 185 27.29 11.58 -25.89
CA PRO A 185 26.47 11.31 -27.07
C PRO A 185 27.10 10.18 -27.90
N GLY A 186 26.28 9.28 -28.45
CA GLY A 186 26.72 8.17 -29.31
C GLY A 186 27.30 6.94 -28.59
N GLN A 187 27.63 7.02 -27.29
CA GLN A 187 28.16 5.87 -26.55
C GLN A 187 27.03 5.00 -25.98
N LYS A 188 27.21 3.66 -26.06
CA LYS A 188 26.28 2.70 -25.43
C LYS A 188 26.12 3.00 -23.95
N LEU A 189 24.87 2.90 -23.48
CA LEU A 189 24.49 3.20 -22.10
C LEU A 189 25.13 2.20 -21.14
N ARG A 190 25.81 2.69 -20.10
CA ARG A 190 26.34 1.83 -19.03
C ARG A 190 25.20 1.07 -18.33
N HIS A 191 25.46 -0.20 -18.02
CA HIS A 191 24.58 -1.02 -17.20
C HIS A 191 24.29 -0.34 -15.84
N HIS A 192 23.01 -0.17 -15.53
CA HIS A 192 22.52 0.32 -14.24
C HIS A 192 21.06 -0.12 -14.05
N ARG A 193 20.54 -0.01 -12.81
CA ARG A 193 19.11 -0.18 -12.51
C ARG A 193 18.33 0.95 -13.18
N CYS A 194 17.89 0.73 -14.41
CA CYS A 194 17.13 1.69 -15.19
C CYS A 194 15.66 1.63 -14.76
N VAL A 195 15.10 2.79 -14.39
CA VAL A 195 13.67 2.91 -14.03
C VAL A 195 12.78 3.28 -15.21
N LEU A 196 13.36 3.61 -16.37
CA LEU A 196 12.61 4.01 -17.56
C LEU A 196 11.82 2.81 -18.10
N ASN A 197 10.50 2.83 -17.94
CA ASN A 197 9.59 1.79 -18.38
C ASN A 197 8.41 2.33 -19.23
N HIS A 198 8.28 3.64 -19.40
CA HIS A 198 7.24 4.24 -20.24
C HIS A 198 7.81 5.02 -21.42
N LYS A 199 7.19 4.85 -22.59
CA LYS A 199 7.49 5.60 -23.82
C LYS A 199 6.22 6.32 -24.28
N GLY A 200 6.32 7.62 -24.53
CA GLY A 200 5.22 8.42 -25.07
C GLY A 200 4.89 9.65 -24.23
N SER A 201 3.63 10.09 -24.37
CA SER A 201 3.04 11.20 -23.61
C SER A 201 2.65 10.74 -22.22
N SER A 202 2.74 11.63 -21.22
CA SER A 202 2.37 11.26 -19.86
C SER A 202 0.93 10.79 -19.79
N ARG A 203 -0.01 11.35 -20.59
CA ARG A 203 -1.42 10.93 -20.68
C ARG A 203 -1.65 9.43 -20.81
N LEU A 204 -0.71 8.71 -21.42
CA LEU A 204 -0.85 7.28 -21.66
C LEU A 204 -0.40 6.43 -20.47
N MET A 205 0.31 7.00 -19.49
CA MET A 205 0.87 6.26 -18.36
C MET A 205 -0.22 5.63 -17.51
N GLU A 206 -1.35 6.32 -17.31
CA GLU A 206 -2.49 5.82 -16.56
C GLU A 206 -3.09 4.56 -17.20
N SER A 207 -3.52 4.69 -18.45
CA SER A 207 -4.12 3.57 -19.19
C SER A 207 -3.15 2.41 -19.42
N GLU A 208 -1.86 2.67 -19.62
CA GLU A 208 -0.85 1.63 -19.76
C GLU A 208 -0.56 0.91 -18.44
N ALA A 209 -0.44 1.66 -17.34
CA ALA A 209 -0.23 1.10 -16.01
C ALA A 209 -1.44 0.31 -15.52
N GLY A 210 -2.67 0.76 -15.82
CA GLY A 210 -3.88 0.02 -15.50
C GLY A 210 -3.94 -1.34 -16.20
N VAL A 211 -3.62 -1.40 -17.51
CA VAL A 211 -3.56 -2.68 -18.25
C VAL A 211 -2.48 -3.61 -17.71
N GLU A 212 -1.30 -3.07 -17.38
CA GLU A 212 -0.22 -3.84 -16.77
C GLU A 212 -0.62 -4.39 -15.40
N ALA A 213 -1.26 -3.58 -14.56
CA ALA A 213 -1.73 -4.01 -13.25
C ALA A 213 -2.72 -5.18 -13.35
N VAL A 214 -3.66 -5.12 -14.30
CA VAL A 214 -4.64 -6.20 -14.51
C VAL A 214 -3.96 -7.50 -14.99
N LYS A 215 -3.00 -7.40 -15.91
CA LYS A 215 -2.23 -8.56 -16.37
C LYS A 215 -1.45 -9.20 -15.22
N GLU A 216 -0.75 -8.40 -14.43
CA GLU A 216 0.03 -8.90 -13.31
C GLU A 216 -0.85 -9.53 -12.22
N MET A 217 -2.05 -9.00 -11.98
CA MET A 217 -3.02 -9.60 -11.05
C MET A 217 -3.55 -10.95 -11.55
N ASN A 218 -3.80 -11.05 -12.86
CA ASN A 218 -4.18 -12.32 -13.49
C ASN A 218 -3.05 -13.36 -13.39
N ASP A 219 -1.81 -12.94 -13.65
CA ASP A 219 -0.63 -13.81 -13.54
C ASP A 219 -0.35 -14.25 -12.09
N GLN A 220 -0.75 -13.46 -11.10
CA GLN A 220 -0.66 -13.79 -9.67
C GLN A 220 -1.74 -14.77 -9.18
N GLY A 221 -2.74 -15.08 -10.02
CA GLY A 221 -3.86 -15.95 -9.67
C GLY A 221 -5.01 -15.25 -8.93
N THR A 222 -5.04 -13.90 -8.94
CA THR A 222 -6.16 -13.10 -8.42
C THR A 222 -6.78 -12.31 -9.56
N PRO A 223 -7.55 -12.96 -10.45
CA PRO A 223 -8.18 -12.32 -11.60
C PRO A 223 -9.16 -11.24 -11.15
N ILE A 224 -9.24 -10.16 -11.93
CA ILE A 224 -10.12 -9.04 -11.69
C ILE A 224 -11.36 -9.18 -12.58
N ALA A 225 -12.55 -9.14 -11.97
CA ALA A 225 -13.82 -9.16 -12.69
C ALA A 225 -14.35 -7.75 -12.96
N VAL A 226 -14.28 -6.87 -11.96
CA VAL A 226 -14.85 -5.51 -12.03
C VAL A 226 -13.78 -4.49 -11.65
N ILE A 227 -13.64 -3.45 -12.47
CA ILE A 227 -12.76 -2.32 -12.19
C ILE A 227 -13.61 -1.07 -12.07
N GLU A 228 -13.59 -0.46 -10.89
CA GLU A 228 -14.19 0.84 -10.62
C GLU A 228 -13.13 1.93 -10.74
N GLY A 229 -13.47 3.05 -11.36
CA GLY A 229 -12.55 4.18 -11.50
C GLY A 229 -13.24 5.38 -12.14
N ASP A 230 -12.48 6.43 -12.40
CA ASP A 230 -12.97 7.75 -12.82
C ASP A 230 -13.65 7.79 -14.21
N GLY A 231 -13.82 6.64 -14.88
CA GLY A 231 -14.49 6.56 -16.18
C GLY A 231 -13.62 7.07 -17.33
N ASP A 232 -12.31 6.94 -17.20
CA ASP A 232 -11.35 7.43 -18.16
C ASP A 232 -11.42 6.64 -19.48
N ASN A 233 -11.93 7.29 -20.53
CA ASN A 233 -12.22 6.66 -21.83
C ASN A 233 -11.00 5.93 -22.43
N THR A 234 -9.79 6.41 -22.15
CA THR A 234 -8.55 5.82 -22.68
C THR A 234 -8.17 4.50 -22.02
N LEU A 235 -8.38 4.37 -20.70
CA LEU A 235 -8.18 3.12 -19.97
C LEU A 235 -9.22 2.08 -20.40
N ILE A 236 -10.49 2.49 -20.50
CA ILE A 236 -11.58 1.63 -20.96
C ILE A 236 -11.31 1.09 -22.37
N ALA A 237 -10.92 1.95 -23.31
CA ALA A 237 -10.62 1.54 -24.68
C ALA A 237 -9.47 0.52 -24.75
N ARG A 238 -8.43 0.70 -23.93
CA ARG A 238 -7.28 -0.21 -23.90
C ARG A 238 -7.54 -1.53 -23.19
N LEU A 239 -8.38 -1.53 -22.16
CA LEU A 239 -8.84 -2.78 -21.52
C LEU A 239 -9.66 -3.61 -22.52
N LYS A 240 -10.55 -2.97 -23.27
CA LYS A 240 -11.30 -3.62 -24.37
C LYS A 240 -10.37 -4.19 -25.44
N SER A 241 -9.43 -3.39 -25.94
CA SER A 241 -8.55 -3.82 -27.04
C SER A 241 -7.55 -4.91 -26.63
N ASN A 242 -6.99 -4.83 -25.42
CA ASN A 242 -5.87 -5.69 -25.01
C ASN A 242 -6.31 -6.95 -24.27
N LEU A 243 -7.43 -6.89 -23.54
CA LEU A 243 -7.89 -7.97 -22.67
C LEU A 243 -9.30 -8.48 -23.05
N GLY A 244 -9.95 -7.89 -24.06
CA GLY A 244 -11.29 -8.29 -24.47
C GLY A 244 -12.38 -8.00 -23.42
N LEU A 245 -12.07 -7.20 -22.40
CA LEU A 245 -12.97 -6.93 -21.29
C LEU A 245 -14.10 -5.98 -21.71
N THR A 246 -15.35 -6.40 -21.53
CA THR A 246 -16.52 -5.54 -21.74
C THR A 246 -16.71 -4.60 -20.56
N ALA A 247 -16.36 -3.32 -20.74
CA ALA A 247 -16.68 -2.30 -19.74
C ALA A 247 -18.20 -2.03 -19.70
N PHE A 248 -18.82 -2.32 -18.56
CA PHE A 248 -20.17 -1.88 -18.24
C PHE A 248 -20.13 -0.40 -17.85
N ALA A 249 -20.67 0.46 -18.70
CA ALA A 249 -20.79 1.88 -18.39
C ALA A 249 -21.95 2.08 -17.41
N LYS A 250 -21.65 2.74 -16.28
CA LYS A 250 -22.56 3.15 -15.20
C LYS A 250 -23.23 2.00 -14.43
N GLY A 251 -22.71 1.73 -13.22
CA GLY A 251 -23.64 1.60 -12.10
C GLY A 251 -24.48 2.87 -12.07
N GLY A 252 -25.79 2.76 -12.24
CA GLY A 252 -26.74 3.87 -12.52
C GLY A 252 -26.88 4.93 -11.42
N LEU A 253 -25.83 5.20 -10.65
CA LEU A 253 -25.78 6.31 -9.72
C LEU A 253 -25.78 7.61 -10.53
N SER A 254 -26.89 8.34 -10.46
CA SER A 254 -26.93 9.72 -10.93
C SER A 254 -25.84 10.50 -10.20
N PRO A 255 -25.11 11.41 -10.86
CA PRO A 255 -24.23 12.31 -10.16
C PRO A 255 -25.10 13.01 -9.12
N GLY A 256 -24.89 12.72 -7.83
CA GLY A 256 -25.78 13.20 -6.78
C GLY A 256 -26.02 14.71 -6.93
N HIS A 257 -27.21 15.20 -6.58
CA HIS A 257 -27.63 16.60 -6.77
C HIS A 257 -26.55 17.63 -6.37
N TYR A 258 -25.82 17.34 -5.29
CA TYR A 258 -24.73 18.17 -4.80
C TYR A 258 -23.49 18.15 -5.71
N ASN A 259 -23.16 17.02 -6.34
CA ASN A 259 -22.06 16.92 -7.31
C ASN A 259 -22.37 17.70 -8.59
N ILE A 260 -23.61 17.68 -9.08
CA ILE A 260 -24.02 18.49 -10.23
C ILE A 260 -23.89 19.98 -9.88
N LYS A 261 -24.50 20.43 -8.77
CA LYS A 261 -24.39 21.82 -8.31
C LYS A 261 -22.93 22.25 -8.06
N TYR A 262 -22.11 21.36 -7.52
CA TYR A 262 -20.70 21.64 -7.27
C TYR A 262 -19.92 21.77 -8.58
N SER A 263 -20.16 20.89 -9.56
CA SER A 263 -19.54 20.95 -10.89
C SER A 263 -19.91 22.24 -11.62
N GLU A 264 -21.18 22.65 -11.61
CA GLU A 264 -21.64 23.90 -12.19
C GLU A 264 -21.02 25.12 -11.50
N LYS A 265 -20.90 25.09 -10.17
CA LYS A 265 -20.22 26.14 -9.40
C LYS A 265 -18.74 26.20 -9.75
N LEU A 266 -18.07 25.06 -9.92
CA LEU A 266 -16.68 24.99 -10.35
C LEU A 266 -16.48 25.54 -11.76
N ASP A 267 -17.36 25.20 -12.69
CA ASP A 267 -17.27 25.67 -14.08
C ASP A 267 -17.57 27.17 -14.20
N LYS A 268 -18.57 27.68 -13.48
CA LYS A 268 -18.79 29.13 -13.35
C LYS A 268 -17.57 29.84 -12.77
N ASN A 269 -16.95 29.27 -11.72
CA ASN A 269 -15.73 29.84 -11.13
C ASN A 269 -14.52 29.77 -12.09
N ARG A 270 -14.39 28.71 -12.89
CA ARG A 270 -13.34 28.60 -13.91
C ARG A 270 -13.52 29.68 -14.98
N GLU A 271 -14.75 29.91 -15.42
CA GLU A 271 -15.05 30.93 -16.44
C GLU A 271 -14.80 32.34 -15.90
N LEU A 272 -15.27 32.65 -14.69
CA LEU A 272 -14.97 33.92 -14.01
C LEU A 272 -13.45 34.14 -13.86
N ARG A 273 -12.68 33.10 -13.53
CA ARG A 273 -11.21 33.19 -13.48
C ARG A 273 -10.60 33.41 -14.86
N ARG A 274 -11.11 32.77 -15.93
CA ARG A 274 -10.63 32.97 -17.31
C ARG A 274 -10.86 34.41 -17.77
N VAL A 275 -12.05 34.95 -17.54
CA VAL A 275 -12.39 36.34 -17.87
C VAL A 275 -11.50 37.30 -17.07
N LYS A 276 -11.36 37.08 -15.76
CA LYS A 276 -10.49 37.88 -14.89
C LYS A 276 -9.01 37.82 -15.30
N MET A 277 -8.51 36.66 -15.73
CA MET A 277 -7.12 36.51 -16.23
C MET A 277 -6.87 37.21 -17.57
N ARG A 278 -7.92 37.45 -18.37
CA ARG A 278 -7.82 38.22 -19.63
C ARG A 278 -7.78 39.73 -19.41
N GLN A 279 -8.16 40.22 -18.23
CA GLN A 279 -8.13 41.65 -17.93
C GLN A 279 -6.68 42.16 -17.81
N PRO A 280 -6.35 43.31 -18.43
CA PRO A 280 -5.01 43.89 -18.41
C PRO A 280 -4.47 44.13 -17.00
N ASP A 281 -5.32 44.61 -16.09
CA ASP A 281 -4.93 44.99 -14.73
C ASP A 281 -4.46 43.80 -13.89
N VAL A 282 -5.09 42.63 -14.08
CA VAL A 282 -4.71 41.39 -13.39
C VAL A 282 -3.37 40.87 -13.90
N LYS A 283 -3.08 41.05 -15.20
CA LYS A 283 -1.77 40.73 -15.78
C LYS A 283 -0.69 41.67 -15.22
N CYS A 284 -0.95 42.97 -15.13
CA CYS A 284 -0.04 43.95 -14.54
C CYS A 284 0.24 43.64 -13.06
N ARG A 285 -0.81 43.40 -12.25
CA ARG A 285 -0.66 43.06 -10.83
C ARG A 285 0.13 41.76 -10.62
N ARG A 286 -0.07 40.75 -11.49
CA ARG A 286 0.70 39.50 -11.44
C ARG A 286 2.19 39.72 -11.73
N LEU A 287 2.53 40.59 -12.67
CA LEU A 287 3.92 40.92 -12.99
C LEU A 287 4.59 41.66 -11.83
N ILE A 288 3.89 42.61 -11.21
CA ILE A 288 4.35 43.34 -10.02
C ILE A 288 4.61 42.37 -8.86
N LEU A 289 3.63 41.52 -8.51
CA LEU A 289 3.79 40.53 -7.44
C LEU A 289 4.95 39.55 -7.69
N LYS A 290 5.14 39.15 -8.96
CA LYS A 290 6.26 38.28 -9.34
C LYS A 290 7.61 38.98 -9.16
N GLN A 291 7.68 40.28 -9.41
CA GLN A 291 8.87 41.08 -9.20
C GLN A 291 9.14 41.29 -7.70
N GLU A 292 8.12 41.64 -6.92
CA GLU A 292 8.21 41.78 -5.46
C GLU A 292 8.69 40.48 -4.77
N GLN A 293 8.13 39.33 -5.15
CA GLN A 293 8.57 38.03 -4.62
C GLN A 293 10.01 37.71 -5.00
N ALA A 294 10.46 38.06 -6.21
CA ALA A 294 11.84 37.88 -6.61
C ALA A 294 12.78 38.78 -5.80
N THR A 295 12.40 40.03 -5.55
CA THR A 295 13.16 40.98 -4.72
C THR A 295 13.23 40.53 -3.26
N GLN A 296 12.09 40.11 -2.68
CA GLN A 296 12.02 39.63 -1.31
C GLN A 296 12.83 38.34 -1.12
N LYS A 297 12.75 37.42 -2.09
CA LYS A 297 13.56 36.20 -2.07
C LYS A 297 15.06 36.50 -2.20
N GLY A 298 15.45 37.43 -3.08
CA GLY A 298 16.85 37.88 -3.19
C GLY A 298 17.36 38.56 -1.92
N ALA A 299 16.53 39.37 -1.26
CA ALA A 299 16.85 39.99 0.02
C ALA A 299 16.96 38.95 1.16
N TYR A 300 16.06 37.96 1.19
CA TYR A 300 16.11 36.87 2.17
C TYR A 300 17.35 36.00 1.97
N GLU A 301 17.65 35.59 0.73
CA GLU A 301 18.85 34.84 0.36
C GLU A 301 20.15 35.62 0.65
N ALA A 302 20.15 36.94 0.47
CA ALA A 302 21.27 37.82 0.84
C ALA A 302 21.42 37.99 2.37
N SER A 303 20.30 37.99 3.11
CA SER A 303 20.30 38.09 4.58
C SER A 303 20.61 36.77 5.29
N GLU A 304 20.22 35.64 4.70
CA GLU A 304 20.43 34.30 5.26
C GLU A 304 21.84 33.77 5.00
N GLY A 305 22.50 34.21 3.92
CA GLY A 305 23.80 33.68 3.52
C GLY A 305 23.76 32.17 3.24
N SER A 306 24.88 31.61 2.79
CA SER A 306 24.98 30.18 2.51
C SER A 306 25.07 29.37 3.81
N SER A 307 23.93 28.83 4.26
CA SER A 307 23.74 27.70 5.19
C SER A 307 23.10 28.01 6.55
N TYR A 308 22.18 27.12 6.92
CA TYR A 308 21.58 26.94 8.23
C TYR A 308 22.69 26.71 9.28
N GLN A 309 23.16 27.78 9.94
CA GLN A 309 24.20 27.71 10.97
C GLN A 309 23.58 27.41 12.35
N SER A 310 23.47 26.12 12.68
CA SER A 310 23.28 25.63 14.06
C SER A 310 24.55 25.72 14.92
N VAL A 311 25.65 26.29 14.38
CA VAL A 311 26.98 26.26 14.99
C VAL A 311 27.50 27.70 15.08
N LYS A 312 26.93 28.51 15.99
CA LYS A 312 27.32 29.92 16.13
C LYS A 312 28.73 30.12 16.71
N GLN A 313 29.40 29.11 17.25
CA GLN A 313 30.67 29.29 17.98
C GLN A 313 31.70 28.14 17.86
N GLY A 314 31.54 27.22 16.91
CA GLY A 314 32.47 26.07 16.75
C GLY A 314 32.40 25.00 17.86
N ILE A 315 31.56 25.20 18.89
CA ILE A 315 31.33 24.21 19.95
C ILE A 315 30.10 23.37 19.59
N MET A 316 30.30 22.06 19.44
CA MET A 316 29.24 21.11 19.17
C MET A 316 28.38 20.85 20.41
N PRO A 317 27.05 20.79 20.28
CA PRO A 317 26.17 20.38 21.38
C PRO A 317 26.32 18.87 21.63
N HIS A 318 26.44 18.48 22.90
CA HIS A 318 26.50 17.08 23.32
C HIS A 318 25.14 16.63 23.84
N ILE A 319 24.82 15.35 23.62
CA ILE A 319 23.61 14.73 24.17
C ILE A 319 23.87 14.45 25.65
N THR A 320 22.98 14.90 26.52
CA THR A 320 23.05 14.68 27.98
C THR A 320 22.04 13.65 28.47
N GLN A 321 20.98 13.37 27.69
CA GLN A 321 19.96 12.39 28.02
C GLN A 321 19.37 11.78 26.75
N ILE A 322 19.15 10.46 26.77
CA ILE A 322 18.40 9.70 25.77
C ILE A 322 17.17 9.14 26.47
N ALA A 323 15.99 9.45 25.94
CA ALA A 323 14.72 8.92 26.42
C ALA A 323 13.87 8.45 25.24
N ALA A 324 13.24 7.29 25.39
CA ALA A 324 12.31 6.71 24.43
C ALA A 324 11.13 6.09 25.17
N VAL A 325 9.94 6.16 24.57
CA VAL A 325 8.72 5.55 25.12
C VAL A 325 8.00 4.83 23.98
N GLU A 326 7.63 3.58 24.21
CA GLU A 326 6.80 2.79 23.31
C GLU A 326 5.32 3.13 23.54
N MET A 327 4.61 3.47 22.47
CA MET A 327 3.25 4.01 22.56
C MET A 327 2.19 2.98 22.97
N HIS A 328 2.37 1.70 22.65
CA HIS A 328 1.34 0.68 22.88
C HIS A 328 1.46 0.02 24.25
N SER A 329 2.67 -0.36 24.66
CA SER A 329 2.95 -1.02 25.94
C SER A 329 3.20 -0.02 27.09
N GLY A 330 3.54 1.23 26.76
CA GLY A 330 4.04 2.20 27.74
C GLY A 330 5.48 1.94 28.22
N ASN A 331 6.19 0.99 27.61
CA ASN A 331 7.58 0.69 27.97
C ASN A 331 8.45 1.93 27.74
N GLN A 332 9.20 2.32 28.77
CA GLN A 332 10.04 3.51 28.75
C GLN A 332 11.52 3.13 28.91
N PHE A 333 12.37 3.83 28.17
CA PHE A 333 13.82 3.77 28.27
C PHE A 333 14.32 5.18 28.58
N THR A 334 15.11 5.32 29.66
CA THR A 334 15.78 6.57 29.99
C THR A 334 17.23 6.28 30.36
N CYS A 335 18.16 7.07 29.81
CA CYS A 335 19.59 6.94 30.07
C CYS A 335 20.24 8.32 30.03
N TYR A 336 21.09 8.61 31.00
CA TYR A 336 21.90 9.83 31.02
C TYR A 336 23.27 9.59 30.39
N VAL A 337 23.76 10.58 29.66
CA VAL A 337 25.00 10.49 28.88
C VAL A 337 25.98 11.53 29.38
N LEU A 338 27.22 11.09 29.63
CA LEU A 338 28.32 11.96 30.05
C LEU A 338 28.77 12.86 28.90
N PRO A 339 28.64 14.19 29.01
CA PRO A 339 29.13 15.10 27.99
C PRO A 339 30.64 15.34 28.14
N LYS A 340 31.39 15.38 27.04
CA LYS A 340 32.83 15.76 27.08
C LYS A 340 33.08 17.27 27.30
N VAL A 341 32.03 18.08 27.39
CA VAL A 341 32.10 19.55 27.56
C VAL A 341 31.15 19.94 28.69
N LEU A 342 31.56 20.93 29.49
CA LEU A 342 30.73 21.48 30.57
C LEU A 342 29.40 22.03 30.03
N ILE A 343 28.34 21.83 30.82
CA ILE A 343 27.00 22.30 30.49
C ILE A 343 26.93 23.80 30.73
N LYS A 344 26.41 24.56 29.75
CA LYS A 344 26.22 26.00 29.90
C LYS A 344 25.09 26.28 30.89
N ALA A 345 25.22 27.35 31.69
CA ALA A 345 24.20 27.76 32.67
C ALA A 345 22.78 27.95 32.07
N SER A 346 22.69 28.33 30.79
CA SER A 346 21.40 28.42 30.09
C SER A 346 20.74 27.05 29.86
N ALA A 347 21.53 26.00 29.62
CA ALA A 347 21.04 24.63 29.41
C ALA A 347 20.74 23.95 30.75
N GLU A 348 21.54 24.24 31.78
CA GLU A 348 21.29 23.83 33.16
C GLU A 348 19.93 24.35 33.65
N LYS A 349 19.63 25.64 33.43
CA LYS A 349 18.33 26.23 33.82
C LYS A 349 17.13 25.54 33.17
N VAL A 350 17.29 25.00 31.96
CA VAL A 350 16.20 24.34 31.22
C VAL A 350 16.06 22.87 31.59
N THR A 351 17.18 22.17 31.72
CA THR A 351 17.20 20.70 31.89
C THR A 351 17.35 20.26 33.35
N GLY A 352 17.82 21.15 34.22
CA GLY A 352 18.21 20.82 35.59
C GLY A 352 19.48 19.98 35.70
N ILE A 353 20.21 19.79 34.60
CA ILE A 353 21.38 18.90 34.55
C ILE A 353 22.67 19.72 34.72
N VAL A 354 23.50 19.29 35.67
CA VAL A 354 24.82 19.85 35.98
C VAL A 354 25.88 18.77 35.74
N PHE A 355 27.05 19.17 35.24
CA PHE A 355 28.18 18.28 35.02
C PHE A 355 29.44 18.89 35.62
N ASP A 356 30.03 18.20 36.60
CA ASP A 356 31.21 18.68 37.33
C ASP A 356 32.54 18.23 36.69
N GLY A 357 32.48 17.61 35.51
CA GLY A 357 33.64 17.06 34.80
C GLY A 357 33.87 15.57 35.05
N THR A 358 33.38 15.05 36.18
CA THR A 358 33.45 13.61 36.53
C THR A 358 32.06 13.00 36.68
N ASP A 359 31.17 13.67 37.40
CA ASP A 359 29.83 13.18 37.74
C ASP A 359 28.73 14.07 37.16
N LEU A 360 27.60 13.46 36.81
CA LEU A 360 26.41 14.14 36.33
C LEU A 360 25.37 14.25 37.46
N PHE A 361 24.77 15.42 37.61
CA PHE A 361 23.73 15.70 38.59
C PHE A 361 22.46 16.17 37.88
N VAL A 362 21.30 15.73 38.36
CA VAL A 362 19.99 16.18 37.90
C VAL A 362 19.24 16.74 39.09
N ASN A 363 18.92 18.04 39.06
CA ASN A 363 18.28 18.78 40.16
C ASN A 363 18.98 18.56 41.52
N GLY A 364 20.32 18.55 41.52
CA GLY A 364 21.16 18.37 42.71
C GLY A 364 21.33 16.92 43.18
N ARG A 365 20.77 15.93 42.48
CA ARG A 365 20.99 14.50 42.78
C ARG A 365 21.96 13.88 41.78
N LYS A 366 22.96 13.17 42.28
CA LYS A 366 23.89 12.41 41.43
C LYS A 366 23.13 11.31 40.68
N VAL A 367 23.31 11.24 39.36
CA VAL A 367 22.70 10.21 38.51
C VAL A 367 23.79 9.33 37.89
N ASP A 368 23.45 8.06 37.65
CA ASP A 368 24.33 7.16 36.90
C ASP A 368 24.29 7.56 35.42
N ALA A 369 25.46 7.84 34.86
CA ALA A 369 25.62 8.36 33.51
C ALA A 369 26.67 7.55 32.75
N LEU A 370 26.38 7.23 31.50
CA LEU A 370 27.22 6.37 30.66
C LEU A 370 27.94 7.18 29.60
N ILE A 371 28.99 6.58 29.04
CA ILE A 371 29.59 7.06 27.79
C ILE A 371 28.58 6.86 26.67
N ILE A 372 28.57 7.76 25.68
CA ILE A 372 27.59 7.75 24.59
C ILE A 372 27.54 6.42 23.82
N SER A 373 28.69 5.77 23.62
CA SER A 373 28.76 4.44 22.99
C SER A 373 27.89 3.41 23.70
N ASP A 374 27.98 3.38 25.02
CA ASP A 374 27.34 2.37 25.86
C ASP A 374 25.86 2.70 26.03
N ALA A 375 25.53 3.99 26.10
CA ALA A 375 24.14 4.46 26.11
C ALA A 375 23.40 4.08 24.82
N ILE A 376 24.07 4.20 23.65
CA ILE A 376 23.51 3.75 22.37
C ILE A 376 23.38 2.23 22.35
N GLY A 377 24.39 1.51 22.84
CA GLY A 377 24.34 0.04 22.95
C GLY A 377 23.10 -0.42 23.71
N LYS A 378 22.87 0.15 24.91
CA LYS A 378 21.67 -0.13 25.73
C LYS A 378 20.36 0.24 25.03
N LEU A 379 20.33 1.36 24.30
CA LEU A 379 19.15 1.76 23.52
C LEU A 379 18.86 0.73 22.41
N LEU A 380 19.89 0.28 21.70
CA LEU A 380 19.74 -0.70 20.62
C LEU A 380 19.32 -2.08 21.14
N GLU A 381 19.85 -2.50 22.29
CA GLU A 381 19.39 -3.72 23.00
C GLU A 381 17.92 -3.61 23.39
N TRP A 382 17.52 -2.49 24.00
CA TRP A 382 16.14 -2.24 24.38
C TRP A 382 15.20 -2.26 23.15
N LEU A 383 15.59 -1.60 22.06
CA LEU A 383 14.84 -1.66 20.80
C LEU A 383 14.78 -3.09 20.24
N GLY A 384 15.87 -3.85 20.33
CA GLY A 384 15.92 -5.25 19.89
C GLY A 384 14.94 -6.16 20.65
N GLN A 385 14.83 -5.96 21.97
CA GLN A 385 13.88 -6.68 22.81
C GLN A 385 12.43 -6.34 22.45
N LEU A 386 12.13 -5.06 22.17
CA LEU A 386 10.81 -4.65 21.70
C LEU A 386 10.43 -5.28 20.36
N PHE A 387 11.39 -5.36 19.43
CA PHE A 387 11.17 -6.03 18.15
C PHE A 387 10.89 -7.53 18.30
N LEU A 388 11.55 -8.21 19.24
CA LEU A 388 11.28 -9.63 19.51
C LEU A 388 9.92 -9.85 20.19
N LEU A 389 9.52 -8.98 21.12
CA LEU A 389 8.21 -9.04 21.77
C LEU A 389 7.06 -8.87 20.76
N HIS A 390 7.16 -7.90 19.84
CA HIS A 390 6.15 -7.72 18.78
C HIS A 390 6.08 -8.89 17.79
N ILE A 391 7.19 -9.58 17.53
CA ILE A 391 7.19 -10.79 16.66
C ILE A 391 6.47 -11.95 17.37
N MET A 392 6.63 -12.08 18.70
CA MET A 392 5.95 -13.13 19.47
C MET A 392 4.46 -12.85 19.66
N GLU A 393 4.07 -11.60 19.94
CA GLU A 393 2.65 -11.21 20.07
C GLU A 393 1.89 -11.23 18.73
N GLY A 394 2.58 -10.92 17.62
CA GLY A 394 2.03 -11.05 16.27
C GLY A 394 1.78 -12.50 15.83
N PHE A 395 2.42 -13.49 16.46
CA PHE A 395 2.21 -14.92 16.21
C PHE A 395 1.09 -15.53 17.06
N LEU A 396 0.83 -14.96 18.24
CA LEU A 396 -0.22 -15.42 19.16
C LEU A 396 -1.61 -14.85 18.87
N THR A 397 -1.70 -13.83 18.02
CA THR A 397 -2.98 -13.20 17.61
C THR A 397 -3.49 -13.70 16.26
N SER A 398 -2.85 -14.73 15.69
CA SER A 398 -3.23 -15.36 14.42
C SER A 398 -3.83 -16.76 14.55
N GLU A 399 -4.36 -17.13 15.71
CA GLU A 399 -5.23 -18.31 15.89
C GLU A 399 -6.71 -17.92 16.03
#